data_AF-A0A6G1GZQ7-F1
#
_entry.id   AF-A0A6G1GZQ7-F1
#
_cell.length_a   1.000
_cell.length_b   1.000
_cell.length_c   1.000
_cell.angle_alpha   90.00
_cell.angle_beta   90.00
_cell.angle_gamma   90.00
#
_symmetry.space_group_name_H-M   'P 1'
#
loop_
_entity.id
_entity.type
_entity.pdbx_description
1 polymer ?
#
loop_
_entity_poly.entity_id
_entity_poly.type
_entity_poly.pdbx_seq_one_letter_code
_entity_poly.pdbx_strand_id
1 'polypeptide(L)'
;MCTLDRHTDQAYPKGYPRLAEFMASDNNFMLLRSFRGLHMRALLDLQAELVRLEKDLDSIDLTDWKNEEYQLLQSRYWDRQKARVGTKRHGRPHRPVLLKMIRDTLKEYDELVSRTSEVIIKTRPSERDYRQLWKWFDNNQPLTSLEQDYINHRFDLIALRPERERGNFDAWFADKIMKHRGTVTKFLFDAPAVENPSDPSDPGDPEISYFIAARIEAMSTFVITTIIGLLLAGPVTVMYYLTSRRIIYPAIAALVLFTLLFSTVLSRLAHTSRNELFAASAAYCAIMVAFVSNASSER
;
A
#
# COMPACT_ATOMS: atom_id res chain seq x y z
N MET A 1 -6.51 -13.11 18.13
CA MET A 1 -6.07 -14.48 18.40
C MET A 1 -6.95 -15.33 17.53
N CYS A 2 -6.63 -15.36 16.22
CA CYS A 2 -7.33 -16.26 15.31
C CYS A 2 -6.83 -17.66 15.65
N THR A 3 -7.75 -18.52 16.06
CA THR A 3 -7.51 -19.95 16.11
C THR A 3 -7.40 -20.43 14.66
N LEU A 4 -6.25 -21.00 14.30
CA LEU A 4 -6.22 -21.96 13.20
C LEU A 4 -7.29 -22.99 13.50
N ASP A 5 -8.05 -23.39 12.48
CA ASP A 5 -8.99 -24.48 12.61
C ASP A 5 -8.21 -25.73 13.07
N ARG A 6 -8.54 -26.32 14.23
CA ARG A 6 -7.70 -27.30 14.93
C ARG A 6 -7.36 -28.53 14.07
N HIS A 7 -8.13 -28.78 13.02
CA HIS A 7 -7.84 -29.78 11.98
C HIS A 7 -6.57 -29.48 11.15
N THR A 8 -6.28 -28.21 10.84
CA THR A 8 -5.09 -27.82 10.06
C THR A 8 -3.78 -27.98 10.85
N ASP A 9 -3.82 -27.72 12.17
CA ASP A 9 -2.68 -27.87 13.08
C ASP A 9 -2.26 -29.33 13.31
N GLN A 10 -3.05 -30.31 12.86
CA GLN A 10 -2.68 -31.73 12.82
C GLN A 10 -2.38 -32.23 11.40
N ALA A 11 -2.94 -31.60 10.37
CA ALA A 11 -2.74 -31.99 8.96
C ALA A 11 -1.29 -31.77 8.47
N TYR A 12 -0.61 -30.71 8.93
CA TYR A 12 0.70 -30.32 8.41
C TYR A 12 1.85 -30.53 9.41
N PRO A 13 3.01 -31.08 8.96
CA PRO A 13 4.17 -31.25 9.83
C PRO A 13 4.73 -29.91 10.30
N LYS A 14 5.32 -29.91 11.51
CA LYS A 14 6.01 -28.74 12.08
C LYS A 14 7.15 -28.30 11.15
N GLY A 15 7.37 -26.99 11.04
CA GLY A 15 8.31 -26.41 10.08
C GLY A 15 7.64 -25.45 9.10
N TYR A 16 8.32 -25.21 7.98
CA TYR A 16 7.81 -24.45 6.84
C TYR A 16 6.40 -24.86 6.36
N PRO A 17 5.99 -26.15 6.29
CA PRO A 17 4.66 -26.51 5.80
C PRO A 17 3.52 -25.92 6.65
N ARG A 18 3.62 -26.03 7.98
CA ARG A 18 2.64 -25.45 8.90
C ARG A 18 2.68 -23.92 8.92
N LEU A 19 3.87 -23.32 8.82
CA LEU A 19 4.02 -21.87 8.70
C LEU A 19 3.35 -21.35 7.41
N ALA A 20 3.56 -22.03 6.28
CA ALA A 20 2.96 -21.66 5.00
C ALA A 20 1.42 -21.71 5.08
N GLU A 21 0.85 -22.77 5.66
CA GLU A 21 -0.59 -22.87 5.89
C GLU A 21 -1.11 -21.75 6.80
N PHE A 22 -0.42 -21.47 7.91
CA PHE A 22 -0.82 -20.38 8.80
C PHE A 22 -0.80 -19.02 8.09
N MET A 23 0.24 -18.73 7.31
CA MET A 23 0.35 -17.49 6.53
C MET A 23 -0.67 -17.42 5.37
N ALA A 24 -1.13 -18.56 4.86
CA ALA A 24 -2.17 -18.65 3.84
C ALA A 24 -3.59 -18.54 4.42
N SER A 25 -3.80 -18.88 5.70
CA SER A 25 -5.14 -18.95 6.31
C SER A 25 -5.84 -17.59 6.44
N ASP A 26 -5.10 -16.48 6.51
CA ASP A 26 -5.64 -15.12 6.50
C ASP A 26 -4.68 -14.18 5.74
N ASN A 27 -5.24 -13.35 4.85
CA ASN A 27 -4.54 -12.26 4.16
C ASN A 27 -3.80 -11.29 5.12
N ASN A 28 -4.23 -11.20 6.40
CA ASN A 28 -3.54 -10.42 7.43
C ASN A 28 -2.21 -11.06 7.88
N PHE A 29 -1.99 -12.37 7.67
CA PHE A 29 -0.76 -13.09 8.04
C PHE A 29 0.23 -13.27 6.88
N MET A 30 -0.12 -12.86 5.66
CA MET A 30 0.77 -12.85 4.48
C MET A 30 1.83 -11.73 4.56
N LEU A 31 2.69 -11.80 5.59
CA LEU A 31 3.71 -10.80 5.92
C LEU A 31 5.11 -11.32 5.58
N LEU A 32 5.76 -10.68 4.62
CA LEU A 32 7.12 -11.03 4.19
C LEU A 32 8.10 -9.90 4.47
N ARG A 33 9.39 -10.24 4.51
CA ARG A 33 10.47 -9.26 4.53
C ARG A 33 10.69 -8.68 3.13
N SER A 34 10.76 -7.36 3.03
CA SER A 34 10.97 -6.61 1.78
C SER A 34 12.45 -6.42 1.40
N PHE A 35 13.38 -6.75 2.30
CA PHE A 35 14.83 -6.74 2.06
C PHE A 35 15.34 -5.44 1.42
N ARG A 36 14.77 -4.29 1.78
CA ARG A 36 15.02 -3.00 1.09
C ARG A 36 16.51 -2.66 1.01
N GLY A 37 17.26 -2.95 2.07
CA GLY A 37 18.71 -2.74 2.11
C GLY A 37 19.51 -3.64 1.15
N LEU A 38 19.05 -4.85 0.84
CA LEU A 38 19.69 -5.73 -0.14
C LEU A 38 19.36 -5.29 -1.58
N HIS A 39 18.09 -4.94 -1.84
CA HIS A 39 17.69 -4.35 -3.13
C HIS A 39 18.50 -3.09 -3.46
N MET A 40 18.66 -2.17 -2.50
CA MET A 40 19.49 -0.98 -2.70
C MET A 40 20.96 -1.32 -2.94
N ARG A 41 21.54 -2.31 -2.24
CA ARG A 41 22.93 -2.74 -2.47
C ARG A 41 23.14 -3.30 -3.88
N ALA A 42 22.24 -4.16 -4.35
CA ALA A 42 22.31 -4.72 -5.70
C ALA A 42 22.14 -3.64 -6.79
N LEU A 43 21.25 -2.67 -6.57
CA LEU A 43 21.11 -1.51 -7.47
C LEU A 43 22.38 -0.63 -7.50
N LEU A 44 23.00 -0.38 -6.35
CA LEU A 44 24.25 0.40 -6.24
C LEU A 44 25.44 -0.31 -6.92
N ASP A 45 25.49 -1.64 -6.86
CA ASP A 45 26.51 -2.46 -7.53
C ASP A 45 26.39 -2.34 -9.06
N LEU A 46 25.17 -2.52 -9.60
CA LEU A 46 24.88 -2.32 -11.03
C LEU A 46 25.15 -0.88 -11.49
N GLN A 47 24.84 0.13 -10.66
CA GLN A 47 25.21 1.53 -10.96
C GLN A 47 26.73 1.73 -11.03
N ALA A 48 27.49 1.11 -10.12
CA ALA A 48 28.95 1.20 -10.13
C ALA A 48 29.56 0.51 -11.38
N GLU A 49 28.98 -0.62 -11.82
CA GLU A 49 29.36 -1.26 -13.08
C GLU A 49 29.02 -0.39 -14.29
N LEU A 50 27.81 0.17 -14.38
CA LEU A 50 27.42 1.05 -15.48
C LEU A 50 28.32 2.28 -15.61
N VAL A 51 28.63 2.95 -14.49
CA VAL A 51 29.57 4.10 -14.46
C VAL A 51 30.98 3.70 -14.89
N ARG A 52 31.42 2.46 -14.62
CA ARG A 52 32.69 1.95 -15.11
C ARG A 52 32.66 1.72 -16.62
N LEU A 53 31.60 1.07 -17.12
CA LEU A 53 31.44 0.76 -18.55
C LEU A 53 31.30 2.04 -19.40
N GLU A 54 30.59 3.05 -18.89
CA GLU A 54 30.49 4.40 -19.48
C GLU A 54 31.88 5.05 -19.59
N LYS A 55 32.66 5.09 -18.50
CA LYS A 55 34.03 5.62 -18.53
C LYS A 55 34.96 4.86 -19.47
N ASP A 56 34.85 3.53 -19.53
CA ASP A 56 35.65 2.73 -20.47
C ASP A 56 35.22 3.01 -21.93
N LEU A 57 33.93 3.23 -22.20
CA LEU A 57 33.41 3.63 -23.52
C LEU A 57 33.90 5.03 -23.93
N ASP A 58 33.69 6.05 -23.08
CA ASP A 58 34.16 7.43 -23.29
C ASP A 58 35.67 7.48 -23.55
N SER A 59 36.44 6.64 -22.84
CA SER A 59 37.89 6.58 -23.03
C SER A 59 38.28 6.10 -24.42
N ILE A 60 37.54 5.16 -25.01
CA ILE A 60 37.79 4.67 -26.37
C ILE A 60 37.36 5.73 -27.38
N ASP A 61 36.23 6.40 -27.17
CA ASP A 61 35.73 7.45 -28.07
C ASP A 61 36.69 8.65 -28.09
N LEU A 62 37.21 9.07 -26.93
CA LEU A 62 38.24 10.09 -26.82
C LEU A 62 39.59 9.65 -27.43
N THR A 63 39.96 8.37 -27.33
CA THR A 63 41.17 7.83 -27.96
C THR A 63 41.04 7.78 -29.49
N ASP A 64 39.90 7.36 -30.02
CA ASP A 64 39.65 7.36 -31.48
C ASP A 64 39.65 8.79 -32.04
N TRP A 65 39.07 9.74 -31.30
CA TRP A 65 39.09 11.16 -31.66
C TRP A 65 40.52 11.74 -31.68
N LYS A 66 41.31 11.49 -30.63
CA LYS A 66 42.71 11.97 -30.53
C LYS A 66 43.66 11.37 -31.58
N ASN A 67 43.38 10.15 -32.04
CA ASN A 67 44.17 9.46 -33.06
C ASN A 67 43.67 9.72 -34.49
N GLU A 68 42.75 10.67 -34.68
CA GLU A 68 42.12 11.01 -35.97
C GLU A 68 41.37 9.85 -36.65
N GLU A 69 41.01 8.81 -35.89
CA GLU A 69 40.31 7.62 -36.40
C GLU A 69 38.79 7.82 -36.51
N TYR A 70 38.37 8.99 -37.00
CA TYR A 70 36.98 9.46 -37.00
C TYR A 70 35.99 8.49 -37.67
N GLN A 71 36.47 7.68 -38.63
CA GLN A 71 35.66 6.65 -39.31
C GLN A 71 35.07 5.60 -38.34
N LEU A 72 35.73 5.33 -37.21
CA LEU A 72 35.26 4.38 -36.19
C LEU A 72 34.11 4.97 -35.35
N LEU A 73 34.20 6.27 -35.05
CA LEU A 73 33.14 7.03 -34.36
C LEU A 73 31.91 7.18 -35.27
N GLN A 74 32.14 7.44 -36.56
CA GLN A 74 31.09 7.72 -37.55
C GLN A 74 30.42 6.45 -38.12
N SER A 75 31.09 5.29 -38.12
CA SER A 75 30.59 4.07 -38.77
C SER A 75 30.71 2.82 -37.91
N ARG A 76 29.54 2.24 -37.59
CA ARG A 76 29.44 0.93 -36.93
C ARG A 76 30.00 -0.23 -37.76
N TYR A 77 30.15 -0.06 -39.08
CA TYR A 77 30.81 -1.05 -39.92
C TYR A 77 32.31 -1.09 -39.64
N TRP A 78 32.99 0.06 -39.70
CA TRP A 78 34.43 0.16 -39.44
C TRP A 78 34.79 -0.20 -38.00
N ASP A 79 33.97 0.24 -37.03
CA ASP A 79 34.06 -0.13 -35.61
C ASP A 79 34.04 -1.67 -35.41
N ARG A 80 33.08 -2.36 -36.02
CA ARG A 80 32.95 -3.84 -35.96
C ARG A 80 34.07 -4.56 -36.70
N GLN A 81 34.54 -4.03 -37.84
CA GLN A 81 35.67 -4.62 -38.56
C GLN A 81 36.95 -4.53 -37.74
N LYS A 82 37.23 -3.39 -37.09
CA LYS A 82 38.38 -3.25 -36.19
C LYS A 82 38.29 -4.19 -34.97
N ALA A 83 37.09 -4.42 -34.45
CA ALA A 83 36.84 -5.38 -33.37
C ALA A 83 36.96 -6.87 -33.77
N ARG A 84 37.20 -7.19 -35.05
CA ARG A 84 37.51 -8.56 -35.52
C ARG A 84 39.01 -8.86 -35.57
N VAL A 85 39.85 -7.82 -35.57
CA VAL A 85 41.32 -7.95 -35.71
C VAL A 85 42.00 -8.26 -34.36
N GLY A 86 41.27 -8.13 -33.25
CA GLY A 86 41.74 -8.51 -31.91
C GLY A 86 40.60 -8.56 -30.90
N THR A 87 40.86 -9.15 -29.73
CA THR A 87 39.88 -9.23 -28.63
C THR A 87 39.91 -8.01 -27.70
N LYS A 88 41.03 -7.28 -27.67
CA LYS A 88 41.26 -6.11 -26.82
C LYS A 88 42.06 -5.04 -27.55
N ARG A 89 41.77 -3.77 -27.21
CA ARG A 89 42.50 -2.58 -27.65
C ARG A 89 43.01 -1.83 -26.42
N HIS A 90 44.33 -1.60 -26.34
CA HIS A 90 44.99 -0.99 -25.17
C HIS A 90 44.56 -1.63 -23.82
N GLY A 91 44.40 -2.96 -23.78
CA GLY A 91 43.95 -3.70 -22.60
C GLY A 91 42.44 -3.71 -22.33
N ARG A 92 41.66 -2.85 -22.99
CA ARG A 92 40.18 -2.76 -22.88
C ARG A 92 39.46 -3.59 -23.96
N PRO A 93 38.20 -4.03 -23.72
CA PRO A 93 37.35 -4.58 -24.78
C PRO A 93 37.09 -3.55 -25.89
N HIS A 94 36.76 -4.00 -27.10
CA HIS A 94 36.35 -3.10 -28.18
C HIS A 94 34.96 -2.49 -27.94
N ARG A 95 34.70 -1.32 -28.51
CA ARG A 95 33.43 -0.58 -28.40
C ARG A 95 32.16 -1.44 -28.62
N PRO A 96 32.07 -2.35 -29.62
CA PRO A 96 30.88 -3.20 -29.77
C PRO A 96 30.66 -4.18 -28.61
N VAL A 97 31.71 -4.58 -27.91
CA VAL A 97 31.64 -5.45 -26.72
C VAL A 97 31.19 -4.65 -25.51
N LEU A 98 31.78 -3.47 -25.27
CA LEU A 98 31.32 -2.56 -24.20
C LEU A 98 29.85 -2.16 -24.38
N LEU A 99 29.44 -1.78 -25.60
CA LEU A 99 28.05 -1.46 -25.89
C LEU A 99 27.10 -2.66 -25.74
N LYS A 100 27.59 -3.89 -25.85
CA LYS A 100 26.79 -5.08 -25.51
C LYS A 100 26.66 -5.20 -23.99
N MET A 101 27.78 -5.15 -23.26
CA MET A 101 27.78 -5.20 -21.79
C MET A 101 26.87 -4.13 -21.19
N ILE A 102 26.98 -2.88 -21.64
CA ILE A 102 26.11 -1.77 -21.19
C ILE A 102 24.63 -2.09 -21.40
N ARG A 103 24.24 -2.69 -22.53
CA ARG A 103 22.84 -3.07 -22.78
C ARG A 103 22.36 -4.20 -21.89
N ASP A 104 23.22 -5.19 -21.66
CA ASP A 104 22.93 -6.33 -20.81
C ASP A 104 22.79 -5.86 -19.34
N THR A 105 23.75 -5.10 -18.81
CA THR A 105 23.71 -4.51 -17.46
C THR A 105 22.57 -3.49 -17.27
N LEU A 106 22.27 -2.63 -18.27
CA LEU A 106 21.13 -1.71 -18.21
C LEU A 106 19.80 -2.47 -18.09
N LYS A 107 19.64 -3.56 -18.85
CA LYS A 107 18.43 -4.39 -18.76
C LYS A 107 18.26 -4.99 -17.37
N GLU A 108 19.34 -5.52 -16.77
CA GLU A 108 19.32 -6.06 -15.42
C GLU A 108 19.03 -4.97 -14.37
N TYR A 109 19.59 -3.78 -14.54
CA TYR A 109 19.31 -2.61 -13.70
C TYR A 109 17.84 -2.17 -13.79
N ASP A 110 17.31 -1.95 -15.00
CA ASP A 110 15.93 -1.50 -15.21
C ASP A 110 14.92 -2.53 -14.68
N GLU A 111 15.17 -3.83 -14.89
CA GLU A 111 14.36 -4.92 -14.36
C GLU A 111 14.40 -4.97 -12.82
N LEU A 112 15.58 -4.78 -12.20
CA LEU A 112 15.70 -4.72 -10.75
C LEU A 112 15.05 -3.46 -10.17
N VAL A 113 15.17 -2.30 -10.81
CA VAL A 113 14.49 -1.05 -10.41
C VAL A 113 12.97 -1.25 -10.43
N SER A 114 12.43 -1.82 -11.51
CA SER A 114 10.99 -2.09 -11.66
C SER A 114 10.46 -2.99 -10.53
N ARG A 115 11.07 -4.17 -10.35
CA ARG A 115 10.71 -5.13 -9.29
C ARG A 115 10.86 -4.53 -7.88
N THR A 116 11.90 -3.73 -7.67
CA THR A 116 12.15 -3.06 -6.38
C THR A 116 11.09 -1.99 -6.10
N SER A 117 10.64 -1.26 -7.13
CA SER A 117 9.53 -0.29 -7.02
C SER A 117 8.24 -0.96 -6.57
N GLU A 118 7.86 -2.09 -7.20
CA GLU A 118 6.68 -2.87 -6.81
C GLU A 118 6.71 -3.33 -5.35
N VAL A 119 7.89 -3.72 -4.84
CA VAL A 119 8.12 -4.11 -3.43
C VAL A 119 8.08 -2.90 -2.49
N ILE A 120 8.61 -1.75 -2.89
CA ILE A 120 8.63 -0.52 -2.08
C ILE A 120 7.22 0.05 -1.88
N ILE A 121 6.38 -0.01 -2.92
CA ILE A 121 4.99 0.45 -2.92
C ILE A 121 4.14 -0.34 -1.91
N LYS A 122 4.48 -1.60 -1.60
CA LYS A 122 3.73 -2.40 -0.62
C LYS A 122 3.71 -1.74 0.75
N THR A 123 2.51 -1.67 1.33
CA THR A 123 2.28 -1.10 2.65
C THR A 123 2.88 -1.97 3.75
N ARG A 124 3.27 -1.32 4.85
CA ARG A 124 3.70 -2.01 6.07
C ARG A 124 2.51 -2.72 6.73
N PRO A 125 2.73 -3.86 7.41
CA PRO A 125 1.68 -4.49 8.21
C PRO A 125 1.17 -3.56 9.30
N SER A 126 -0.09 -3.76 9.73
CA SER A 126 -0.57 -3.08 10.94
C SER A 126 0.11 -3.66 12.19
N GLU A 127 0.19 -2.85 13.25
CA GLU A 127 0.70 -3.27 14.56
C GLU A 127 -0.03 -4.49 15.13
N ARG A 128 -1.33 -4.61 14.83
CA ARG A 128 -2.16 -5.75 15.23
C ARG A 128 -1.76 -7.00 14.48
N ASP A 129 -1.60 -6.91 13.17
CA ASP A 129 -1.29 -8.07 12.30
C ASP A 129 0.11 -8.59 12.62
N TYR A 130 1.10 -7.68 12.70
CA TYR A 130 2.47 -8.01 13.13
C TYR A 130 2.49 -8.67 14.52
N ARG A 131 1.79 -8.11 15.51
CA ARG A 131 1.77 -8.67 16.88
C ARG A 131 1.11 -10.04 16.94
N GLN A 132 0.11 -10.33 16.10
CA GLN A 132 -0.51 -11.65 16.04
C GLN A 132 0.44 -12.68 15.44
N LEU A 133 1.11 -12.36 14.32
CA LEU A 133 2.13 -13.22 13.73
C LEU A 133 3.30 -13.47 14.71
N TRP A 134 3.84 -12.40 15.32
CA TRP A 134 4.93 -12.50 16.28
C TRP A 134 4.58 -13.39 17.48
N LYS A 135 3.38 -13.26 18.05
CA LYS A 135 2.91 -14.15 19.14
C LYS A 135 2.78 -15.60 18.70
N TRP A 136 2.37 -15.86 17.47
CA TRP A 136 2.27 -17.23 16.96
C TRP A 136 3.65 -17.85 16.78
N PHE A 137 4.63 -17.08 16.28
CA PHE A 137 6.04 -17.49 16.23
C PHE A 137 6.63 -17.73 17.62
N ASP A 138 6.38 -16.84 18.59
CA ASP A 138 6.83 -16.96 19.98
C ASP A 138 6.34 -18.27 20.62
N ASN A 139 5.06 -18.59 20.44
CA ASN A 139 4.43 -19.80 20.97
C ASN A 139 4.85 -21.10 20.26
N ASN A 140 5.03 -21.08 18.94
CA ASN A 140 5.21 -22.30 18.14
C ASN A 140 6.66 -22.61 17.76
N GLN A 141 7.54 -21.60 17.72
CA GLN A 141 8.94 -21.68 17.27
C GLN A 141 9.08 -22.54 16.00
N PRO A 142 8.38 -22.18 14.90
CA PRO A 142 8.20 -23.04 13.73
C PRO A 142 9.48 -23.29 12.93
N LEU A 143 10.48 -22.41 13.03
CA LEU A 143 11.70 -22.42 12.20
C LEU A 143 12.95 -22.44 13.08
N THR A 144 14.12 -22.62 12.45
CA THR A 144 15.40 -22.43 13.17
C THR A 144 15.57 -20.97 13.59
N SER A 145 16.35 -20.72 14.64
CA SER A 145 16.58 -19.37 15.18
C SER A 145 17.16 -18.39 14.15
N LEU A 146 17.99 -18.88 13.21
CA LEU A 146 18.55 -18.09 12.12
C LEU A 146 17.48 -17.70 11.09
N GLU A 147 16.62 -18.64 10.70
CA GLU A 147 15.56 -18.41 9.71
C GLU A 147 14.44 -17.55 10.28
N GLN A 148 14.13 -17.70 11.57
CA GLN A 148 13.06 -16.99 12.26
C GLN A 148 13.36 -15.49 12.47
N ASP A 149 14.63 -15.07 12.49
CA ASP A 149 15.04 -13.70 12.82
C ASP A 149 14.42 -12.61 11.90
N TYR A 150 13.96 -12.97 10.70
CA TYR A 150 13.29 -12.02 9.79
C TYR A 150 12.10 -11.31 10.45
N ILE A 151 11.41 -11.96 11.39
CA ILE A 151 10.26 -11.37 12.08
C ILE A 151 10.66 -10.23 13.03
N ASN A 152 11.90 -10.22 13.53
CA ASN A 152 12.40 -9.15 14.39
C ASN A 152 12.62 -7.84 13.61
N HIS A 153 12.77 -7.91 12.28
CA HIS A 153 12.92 -6.74 11.41
C HIS A 153 11.58 -6.04 11.09
N ARG A 154 10.79 -5.70 12.11
CA ARG A 154 9.46 -5.05 12.04
C ARG A 154 9.32 -3.91 11.02
N PHE A 155 10.37 -3.11 10.77
CA PHE A 155 10.34 -1.98 9.82
C PHE A 155 10.64 -2.36 8.35
N ASP A 156 11.16 -3.57 8.10
CA ASP A 156 11.48 -4.15 6.79
C ASP A 156 10.41 -5.14 6.33
N LEU A 157 9.35 -5.37 7.12
CA LEU A 157 8.19 -6.21 6.75
C LEU A 157 7.19 -5.44 5.87
N ILE A 158 6.59 -6.17 4.92
CA ILE A 158 5.51 -5.73 4.03
C ILE A 158 4.35 -6.73 4.09
N ALA A 159 3.14 -6.24 3.85
CA ALA A 159 1.97 -7.10 3.63
C ALA A 159 1.81 -7.39 2.12
N LEU A 160 1.60 -8.65 1.75
CA LEU A 160 1.36 -9.02 0.35
C LEU A 160 -0.05 -8.69 -0.15
N ARG A 161 -1.01 -8.45 0.77
CA ARG A 161 -2.40 -8.19 0.44
C ARG A 161 -2.52 -7.08 -0.63
N PRO A 162 -3.44 -7.21 -1.61
CA PRO A 162 -3.78 -6.08 -2.47
C PRO A 162 -4.26 -4.92 -1.59
N GLU A 163 -3.93 -3.69 -1.98
CA GLU A 163 -4.27 -2.48 -1.23
C GLU A 163 -5.75 -2.12 -1.43
N ARG A 164 -6.63 -3.01 -0.97
CA ARG A 164 -8.06 -2.80 -0.94
C ARG A 164 -8.40 -2.02 0.32
N GLU A 165 -8.28 -0.70 0.20
CA GLU A 165 -9.11 0.33 0.86
C GLU A 165 -9.59 0.04 2.30
N ARG A 166 -8.70 -0.39 3.21
CA ARG A 166 -8.89 0.01 4.62
C ARG A 166 -8.47 1.47 4.69
N GLY A 167 -9.44 2.37 4.61
CA GLY A 167 -9.19 3.79 4.77
C GLY A 167 -8.52 4.05 6.12
N ASN A 168 -7.80 5.16 6.23
CA ASN A 168 -7.22 5.58 7.51
C ASN A 168 -8.28 5.65 8.64
N PHE A 169 -9.54 5.86 8.26
CA PHE A 169 -10.70 5.76 9.15
C PHE A 169 -10.95 4.35 9.68
N ASP A 170 -10.92 3.28 8.86
CA ASP A 170 -11.24 1.92 9.32
C ASP A 170 -10.26 1.42 10.38
N ALA A 171 -8.97 1.69 10.17
CA ALA A 171 -7.93 1.37 11.16
C ALA A 171 -8.15 2.16 12.47
N TRP A 172 -8.42 3.47 12.38
CA TRP A 172 -8.69 4.32 13.54
C TRP A 172 -9.99 3.94 14.27
N PHE A 173 -11.04 3.60 13.52
CA PHE A 173 -12.36 3.23 14.03
C PHE A 173 -12.30 1.87 14.74
N ALA A 174 -11.62 0.89 14.14
CA ALA A 174 -11.35 -0.39 14.77
C ALA A 174 -10.55 -0.22 16.07
N ASP A 175 -9.46 0.54 16.07
CA ASP A 175 -8.67 0.80 17.30
C ASP A 175 -9.48 1.54 18.36
N LYS A 176 -10.30 2.53 17.98
CA LYS A 176 -11.08 3.33 18.93
C LYS A 176 -12.24 2.56 19.54
N ILE A 177 -12.95 1.74 18.76
CA ILE A 177 -13.98 0.81 19.27
C ILE A 177 -13.32 -0.24 20.17
N MET A 178 -12.22 -0.84 19.74
CA MET A 178 -11.56 -1.91 20.49
C MET A 178 -10.86 -1.39 21.78
N LYS A 179 -10.58 -0.08 21.85
CA LYS A 179 -10.17 0.62 23.08
C LYS A 179 -11.36 0.96 24.01
N HIS A 180 -12.56 1.15 23.48
CA HIS A 180 -13.80 1.30 24.24
C HIS A 180 -14.57 -0.03 24.35
N ARG A 181 -13.98 -1.01 25.05
CA ARG A 181 -14.62 -2.28 25.45
C ARG A 181 -15.72 -2.10 26.52
N GLY A 182 -16.73 -1.29 26.20
CA GLY A 182 -17.96 -1.14 27.00
C GLY A 182 -19.06 -2.11 26.57
N THR A 183 -20.15 -2.16 27.34
CA THR A 183 -21.32 -3.05 27.17
C THR A 183 -21.88 -3.11 25.74
N VAL A 184 -21.81 -2.00 24.99
CA VAL A 184 -22.24 -1.92 23.59
C VAL A 184 -21.43 -2.84 22.67
N THR A 185 -20.12 -3.01 22.92
CA THR A 185 -19.28 -3.95 22.16
C THR A 185 -19.58 -5.41 22.48
N LYS A 186 -20.07 -5.72 23.68
CA LYS A 186 -20.63 -7.04 23.97
C LYS A 186 -21.94 -7.26 23.21
N PHE A 187 -22.91 -6.35 23.35
CA PHE A 187 -24.22 -6.48 22.69
C PHE A 187 -24.20 -6.56 21.14
N LEU A 188 -23.19 -5.99 20.47
CA LEU A 188 -23.05 -6.03 19.00
C LEU A 188 -22.15 -7.17 18.47
N PHE A 189 -21.22 -7.67 19.28
CA PHE A 189 -20.21 -8.65 18.86
C PHE A 189 -20.23 -9.99 19.62
N ASP A 190 -21.05 -10.14 20.67
CA ASP A 190 -21.32 -11.44 21.28
C ASP A 190 -22.21 -12.26 20.31
N ALA A 191 -21.71 -13.42 19.90
CA ALA A 191 -22.54 -14.52 19.40
C ALA A 191 -23.41 -15.07 20.56
N PRO A 192 -24.54 -15.77 20.30
CA PRO A 192 -25.31 -16.39 21.37
C PRO A 192 -24.42 -17.29 22.22
N ALA A 193 -24.37 -17.01 23.52
CA ALA A 193 -23.46 -17.69 24.44
C ALA A 193 -23.79 -19.19 24.50
N VAL A 194 -22.79 -20.03 24.26
CA VAL A 194 -22.88 -21.46 24.58
C VAL A 194 -22.96 -21.61 26.09
N GLU A 195 -24.08 -22.13 26.55
CA GLU A 195 -24.43 -22.26 27.95
C GLU A 195 -23.73 -23.48 28.57
N ASN A 196 -22.52 -23.29 29.13
CA ASN A 196 -21.99 -23.99 30.32
C ASN A 196 -20.56 -23.52 30.69
N PRO A 197 -20.31 -23.04 31.93
CA PRO A 197 -18.99 -22.55 32.34
C PRO A 197 -18.14 -23.66 32.97
N SER A 198 -17.51 -24.52 32.16
CA SER A 198 -16.69 -25.62 32.69
C SER A 198 -15.53 -26.10 31.79
N ASP A 199 -14.60 -25.21 31.43
CA ASP A 199 -13.14 -25.45 31.28
C ASP A 199 -12.43 -24.12 30.91
N PRO A 200 -11.36 -23.66 31.60
CA PRO A 200 -10.56 -22.51 31.15
C PRO A 200 -9.77 -22.71 29.85
N SER A 201 -9.84 -23.91 29.26
CA SER A 201 -8.93 -24.38 28.19
C SER A 201 -9.48 -24.28 26.76
N ASP A 202 -10.75 -23.86 26.57
CA ASP A 202 -11.40 -23.92 25.26
C ASP A 202 -11.68 -22.53 24.63
N PRO A 203 -10.93 -22.12 23.60
CA PRO A 203 -11.16 -20.88 22.86
C PRO A 203 -12.16 -21.13 21.72
N GLY A 204 -13.33 -20.47 21.79
CA GLY A 204 -14.46 -20.65 20.87
C GLY A 204 -14.19 -20.41 19.38
N ASP A 205 -15.19 -20.78 18.59
CA ASP A 205 -15.05 -21.22 17.19
C ASP A 205 -14.43 -20.18 16.23
N PRO A 206 -13.60 -20.62 15.26
CA PRO A 206 -12.90 -19.73 14.33
C PRO A 206 -13.85 -18.92 13.43
N GLU A 207 -15.03 -19.44 13.11
CA GLU A 207 -16.10 -18.74 12.38
C GLU A 207 -16.41 -17.37 13.01
N ILE A 208 -16.53 -17.34 14.35
CA ILE A 208 -16.89 -16.14 15.11
C ILE A 208 -15.87 -15.01 14.87
N SER A 209 -14.59 -15.35 14.69
CA SER A 209 -13.53 -14.36 14.46
C SER A 209 -13.59 -13.69 13.08
N TYR A 210 -13.95 -14.45 12.04
CA TYR A 210 -14.19 -13.93 10.69
C TYR A 210 -15.48 -13.10 10.65
N PHE A 211 -16.56 -13.59 11.29
CA PHE A 211 -17.81 -12.85 11.43
C PHE A 211 -17.62 -11.50 12.14
N ILE A 212 -16.75 -11.41 13.16
CA ILE A 212 -16.42 -10.14 13.82
C ILE A 212 -15.67 -9.19 12.87
N ALA A 213 -14.71 -9.67 12.08
CA ALA A 213 -13.98 -8.84 11.11
C ALA A 213 -14.92 -8.28 10.03
N ALA A 214 -15.75 -9.13 9.43
CA ALA A 214 -16.75 -8.72 8.45
C ALA A 214 -17.80 -7.75 9.03
N ARG A 215 -18.22 -7.94 10.30
CA ARG A 215 -19.10 -6.99 11.00
C ARG A 215 -18.42 -5.63 11.23
N ILE A 216 -17.13 -5.58 11.56
CA ILE A 216 -16.41 -4.30 11.74
C ILE A 216 -16.36 -3.52 10.42
N GLU A 217 -16.07 -4.19 9.30
CA GLU A 217 -16.02 -3.59 7.96
C GLU A 217 -17.42 -3.15 7.47
N ALA A 218 -18.45 -3.96 7.70
CA ALA A 218 -19.83 -3.58 7.43
C ALA A 218 -20.29 -2.39 8.30
N MET A 219 -19.91 -2.34 9.57
CA MET A 219 -20.23 -1.23 10.47
C MET A 219 -19.46 0.04 10.14
N SER A 220 -18.18 -0.02 9.76
CA SER A 220 -17.43 1.16 9.35
C SER A 220 -17.98 1.72 8.04
N THR A 221 -18.28 0.86 7.06
CA THR A 221 -18.98 1.22 5.82
C THR A 221 -20.34 1.86 6.09
N PHE A 222 -21.15 1.29 6.99
CA PHE A 222 -22.44 1.86 7.40
C PHE A 222 -22.31 3.23 8.07
N VAL A 223 -21.32 3.41 8.95
CA VAL A 223 -21.05 4.71 9.60
C VAL A 223 -20.56 5.75 8.59
N ILE A 224 -19.64 5.41 7.70
CA ILE A 224 -19.14 6.31 6.64
C ILE A 224 -20.29 6.73 5.72
N THR A 225 -21.06 5.77 5.20
CA THR A 225 -22.21 6.06 4.32
C THR A 225 -23.29 6.90 5.01
N THR A 226 -23.58 6.63 6.29
CA THR A 226 -24.50 7.45 7.10
C THR A 226 -23.99 8.88 7.28
N ILE A 227 -22.69 9.07 7.57
CA ILE A 227 -22.08 10.40 7.70
C ILE A 227 -22.16 11.16 6.37
N ILE A 228 -21.83 10.51 5.24
CA ILE A 228 -21.92 11.12 3.91
C ILE A 228 -23.38 11.49 3.58
N GLY A 229 -24.34 10.60 3.86
CA GLY A 229 -25.76 10.87 3.65
C GLY A 229 -26.28 12.06 4.46
N LEU A 230 -25.95 12.13 5.75
CA LEU A 230 -26.27 13.28 6.61
C LEU A 230 -25.61 14.57 6.11
N LEU A 231 -24.40 14.48 5.57
CA LEU A 231 -23.63 15.61 5.07
C LEU A 231 -24.13 16.13 3.72
N LEU A 232 -24.81 15.29 2.92
CA LEU A 232 -25.52 15.71 1.71
C LEU A 232 -26.92 16.27 2.03
N ALA A 233 -27.66 15.63 2.94
CA ALA A 233 -29.04 16.00 3.24
C ALA A 233 -29.18 17.21 4.20
N GLY A 234 -28.37 17.25 5.26
CA GLY A 234 -28.45 18.29 6.31
C GLY A 234 -28.29 19.72 5.78
N PRO A 235 -27.32 20.00 4.88
CA PRO A 235 -27.16 21.34 4.33
C PRO A 235 -28.34 21.79 3.45
N VAL A 236 -28.98 20.86 2.75
CA VAL A 236 -30.22 21.12 1.98
C VAL A 236 -31.37 21.48 2.92
N THR A 237 -31.55 20.75 4.04
CA THR A 237 -32.63 21.07 5.01
C THR A 237 -32.39 22.40 5.73
N VAL A 238 -31.14 22.72 6.07
CA VAL A 238 -30.78 24.03 6.65
C VAL A 238 -30.99 25.16 5.64
N MET A 239 -30.61 24.96 4.38
CA MET A 239 -30.85 25.95 3.31
C MET A 239 -32.34 26.18 3.05
N TYR A 240 -33.16 25.13 3.02
CA TYR A 240 -34.61 25.23 2.89
C TYR A 240 -35.21 26.10 4.02
N TYR A 241 -34.76 25.89 5.26
CA TYR A 241 -35.23 26.65 6.42
C TYR A 241 -34.79 28.12 6.40
N LEU A 242 -33.53 28.41 6.04
CA LEU A 242 -33.00 29.77 5.94
C LEU A 242 -33.63 30.56 4.78
N THR A 243 -33.89 29.87 3.66
CA THR A 243 -34.64 30.38 2.50
C THR A 243 -36.06 30.77 2.88
N SER A 244 -36.79 29.90 3.57
CA SER A 244 -38.16 30.16 4.04
C SER A 244 -38.23 31.42 4.92
N ARG A 245 -37.20 31.68 5.74
CA ARG A 245 -37.07 32.89 6.57
C ARG A 245 -36.54 34.13 5.82
N ARG A 246 -36.24 34.03 4.52
CA ARG A 246 -35.77 35.12 3.62
C ARG A 246 -34.46 35.82 4.04
N ILE A 247 -33.60 35.16 4.84
CA ILE A 247 -32.37 35.78 5.37
C ILE A 247 -31.14 35.37 4.52
N ILE A 248 -30.66 36.26 3.65
CA ILE A 248 -29.58 35.96 2.68
C ILE A 248 -28.23 35.70 3.36
N TYR A 249 -27.79 36.60 4.24
CA TYR A 249 -26.45 36.54 4.85
C TYR A 249 -26.13 35.21 5.57
N PRO A 250 -27.01 34.64 6.43
CA PRO A 250 -26.74 33.34 7.03
C PRO A 250 -26.84 32.18 6.03
N ALA A 251 -27.58 32.31 4.91
CA ALA A 251 -27.59 31.29 3.86
C ALA A 251 -26.23 31.21 3.15
N ILE A 252 -25.62 32.36 2.82
CA ILE A 252 -24.26 32.42 2.24
C ILE A 252 -23.22 31.87 3.24
N ALA A 253 -23.33 32.23 4.53
CA ALA A 253 -22.44 31.70 5.56
C ALA A 253 -22.59 30.17 5.74
N ALA A 254 -23.83 29.65 5.73
CA ALA A 254 -24.11 28.23 5.78
C ALA A 254 -23.56 27.49 4.55
N LEU A 255 -23.65 28.07 3.35
CA LEU A 255 -23.08 27.52 2.13
C LEU A 255 -21.58 27.27 2.31
N VAL A 256 -20.82 28.31 2.66
CA VAL A 256 -19.36 28.23 2.83
C VAL A 256 -18.98 27.26 3.96
N LEU A 257 -19.72 27.27 5.08
CA LEU A 257 -19.47 26.36 6.20
C LEU A 257 -19.67 24.89 5.77
N PHE A 258 -20.77 24.57 5.10
CA PHE A 258 -21.07 23.19 4.71
C PHE A 258 -20.23 22.70 3.53
N THR A 259 -19.79 23.55 2.61
CA THR A 259 -18.86 23.14 1.53
C THR A 259 -17.45 22.84 2.07
N LEU A 260 -16.99 23.61 3.06
CA LEU A 260 -15.76 23.30 3.80
C LEU A 260 -15.91 22.03 4.64
N LEU A 261 -17.04 21.83 5.32
CA LEU A 261 -17.30 20.62 6.12
C LEU A 261 -17.40 19.37 5.22
N PHE A 262 -18.10 19.46 4.08
CA PHE A 262 -18.12 18.43 3.04
C PHE A 262 -16.71 18.06 2.57
N SER A 263 -15.92 19.05 2.16
CA SER A 263 -14.56 18.82 1.63
C SER A 263 -13.62 18.21 2.68
N THR A 264 -13.71 18.67 3.94
CA THR A 264 -12.84 18.20 5.04
C THR A 264 -13.25 16.86 5.63
N VAL A 265 -14.51 16.44 5.49
CA VAL A 265 -14.97 15.09 5.83
C VAL A 265 -14.69 14.13 4.67
N LEU A 266 -15.01 14.50 3.43
CA LEU A 266 -14.77 13.68 2.24
C LEU A 266 -13.27 13.36 2.10
N SER A 267 -12.39 14.35 2.25
CA SER A 267 -10.93 14.16 2.22
C SER A 267 -10.37 13.29 3.36
N ARG A 268 -11.13 13.02 4.43
CA ARG A 268 -10.69 12.19 5.57
C ARG A 268 -11.30 10.79 5.57
N LEU A 269 -12.54 10.66 5.09
CA LEU A 269 -13.28 9.40 5.05
C LEU A 269 -13.11 8.66 3.72
N ALA A 270 -13.17 9.38 2.60
CA ALA A 270 -12.97 8.79 1.28
C ALA A 270 -11.53 9.02 0.83
N HIS A 271 -10.82 7.95 0.49
CA HIS A 271 -9.46 8.00 -0.06
C HIS A 271 -9.48 8.39 -1.55
N THR A 272 -10.20 9.48 -1.86
CA THR A 272 -10.39 10.01 -3.21
C THR A 272 -9.14 10.70 -3.72
N SER A 273 -8.89 10.63 -5.03
CA SER A 273 -7.82 11.40 -5.63
C SER A 273 -8.11 12.91 -5.50
N ARG A 274 -7.06 13.75 -5.53
CA ARG A 274 -7.23 15.22 -5.45
C ARG A 274 -8.22 15.74 -6.50
N ASN A 275 -8.24 15.12 -7.68
CA ASN A 275 -9.08 15.51 -8.80
C ASN A 275 -10.56 15.15 -8.55
N GLU A 276 -10.84 13.96 -7.99
CA GLU A 276 -12.18 13.57 -7.54
C GLU A 276 -12.71 14.47 -6.42
N LEU A 277 -11.86 14.83 -5.45
CA LEU A 277 -12.22 15.73 -4.35
C LEU A 277 -12.64 17.10 -4.90
N PHE A 278 -11.90 17.65 -5.87
CA PHE A 278 -12.29 18.89 -6.55
C PHE A 278 -13.60 18.75 -7.32
N ALA A 279 -13.79 17.68 -8.11
CA ALA A 279 -15.03 17.45 -8.84
C ALA A 279 -16.26 17.31 -7.93
N ALA A 280 -16.14 16.54 -6.84
CA ALA A 280 -17.20 16.35 -5.85
C ALA A 280 -17.54 17.67 -5.12
N SER A 281 -16.53 18.43 -4.71
CA SER A 281 -16.73 19.74 -4.06
C SER A 281 -17.39 20.76 -4.99
N ALA A 282 -17.02 20.79 -6.28
CA ALA A 282 -17.63 21.66 -7.28
C ALA A 282 -19.11 21.31 -7.56
N ALA A 283 -19.42 20.03 -7.73
CA ALA A 283 -20.80 19.56 -7.89
C ALA A 283 -21.67 19.90 -6.66
N TYR A 284 -21.14 19.68 -5.47
CA TYR A 284 -21.82 20.02 -4.22
C TYR A 284 -22.05 21.54 -4.04
N CYS A 285 -21.05 22.37 -4.36
CA CYS A 285 -21.19 23.82 -4.42
C CYS A 285 -22.28 24.26 -5.42
N ALA A 286 -22.32 23.67 -6.62
CA ALA A 286 -23.31 24.02 -7.64
C ALA A 286 -24.75 23.76 -7.19
N ILE A 287 -24.99 22.62 -6.51
CA ILE A 287 -26.30 22.30 -5.91
C ILE A 287 -26.69 23.37 -4.87
N MET A 288 -25.78 23.70 -3.94
CA MET A 288 -26.05 24.69 -2.88
C MET A 288 -26.29 26.10 -3.44
N VAL A 289 -25.57 26.51 -4.48
CA VAL A 289 -25.78 27.80 -5.18
C VAL A 289 -27.12 27.82 -5.91
N ALA A 290 -27.53 26.72 -6.56
CA ALA A 290 -28.82 26.63 -7.23
C ALA A 290 -30.01 26.82 -6.26
N PHE A 291 -29.93 26.25 -5.05
CA PHE A 291 -30.94 26.49 -4.00
C PHE A 291 -31.01 27.97 -3.58
N VAL A 292 -29.87 28.65 -3.40
CA VAL A 292 -29.84 30.10 -3.08
C VAL A 292 -30.34 30.95 -4.25
N SER A 293 -30.08 30.54 -5.50
CA SER A 293 -30.56 31.21 -6.70
C SER A 293 -32.07 31.15 -6.81
N ASN A 294 -32.67 29.96 -6.70
CA ASN A 294 -34.13 29.80 -6.74
C ASN A 294 -34.83 30.57 -5.61
N ALA A 295 -34.26 30.52 -4.39
CA ALA A 295 -34.71 31.32 -3.24
C ALA A 295 -34.71 32.84 -3.48
N SER A 296 -33.87 33.33 -4.40
CA SER A 296 -33.80 34.74 -4.79
C SER A 296 -34.74 35.12 -5.94
N SER A 297 -35.17 34.14 -6.75
CA SER A 297 -36.01 34.35 -7.93
C SER A 297 -37.52 34.35 -7.63
N GLU A 298 -37.95 33.88 -6.45
CA GLU A 298 -39.34 34.02 -5.97
C GLU A 298 -39.58 35.40 -5.29
N ARG A 299 -38.97 36.45 -5.84
CA ARG A 299 -39.08 37.85 -5.39
C ARG A 299 -39.76 38.72 -6.43
#